data_AF-A0A1X1MHK1-F1
#
_entry.id   AF-A0A1X1MHK1-F1
#
_cell.length_a   1.000
_cell.length_b   1.000
_cell.length_c   1.000
_cell.angle_alpha   90.00
_cell.angle_beta   90.00
_cell.angle_gamma   90.00
#
_symmetry.space_group_name_H-M   'P 1'
#
loop_
_entity.id
_entity.type
_entity.pdbx_description
1 polymer ?
#
loop_
_entity_poly.entity_id
_entity_poly.type
_entity_poly.pdbx_seq_one_letter_code
_entity_poly.pdbx_strand_id
1 'polypeptide(L)'
;MSWSPPRRSRTRTRPPPAPTVGCARLLEAAFLPRVRELVAAAPVAHADETTARADGRLRYLHVACTDYLTVMHVGDRSAAAIDAGGVWPAFTGVLVRDGYGGYTHLTGALHAWCGAHLLRDLRSVHDGDPPGQVWADALATTLLDAHHAATDDGDPPGQVWADALATTLLDAHHAATAARASRPGP
;
A
#
# COMPACT_ATOMS: atom_id res chain seq x y z
N MET A 1 -71.22 47.48 9.90
CA MET A 1 -69.85 48.01 9.97
C MET A 1 -68.90 46.82 10.02
N SER A 2 -68.26 46.46 8.89
CA SER A 2 -67.34 45.32 8.82
C SER A 2 -65.91 45.82 8.65
N TRP A 3 -65.06 45.58 9.66
CA TRP A 3 -63.63 45.85 9.60
C TRP A 3 -62.91 44.60 9.06
N SER A 4 -62.00 44.78 8.09
CA SER A 4 -61.08 43.74 7.61
C SER A 4 -59.64 44.21 7.84
N PRO A 5 -58.73 43.36 8.34
CA PRO A 5 -57.36 43.76 8.60
C PRO A 5 -56.53 43.76 7.29
N PRO A 6 -55.43 44.53 7.22
CA PRO A 6 -54.62 44.60 6.00
C PRO A 6 -53.80 43.31 5.81
N ARG A 7 -53.85 42.75 4.59
CA ARG A 7 -52.92 41.69 4.16
C ARG A 7 -51.51 42.28 4.06
N ARG A 8 -50.62 41.88 4.97
CA ARG A 8 -49.17 42.06 4.77
C ARG A 8 -48.71 41.11 3.67
N SER A 9 -48.31 41.64 2.52
CA SER A 9 -47.55 40.91 1.51
C SER A 9 -46.15 40.59 2.05
N ARG A 10 -45.96 39.39 2.59
CA ARG A 10 -44.61 38.86 2.80
C ARG A 10 -44.06 38.41 1.45
N THR A 11 -43.32 39.28 0.77
CA THR A 11 -42.39 38.86 -0.29
C THR A 11 -41.30 38.03 0.37
N ARG A 12 -41.51 36.72 0.43
CA ARG A 12 -40.51 35.76 0.89
C ARG A 12 -39.50 35.59 -0.25
N THR A 13 -38.48 36.44 -0.29
CA THR A 13 -37.33 36.23 -1.18
C THR A 13 -36.71 34.89 -0.80
N ARG A 14 -36.81 33.91 -1.70
CA ARG A 14 -36.13 32.63 -1.54
C ARG A 14 -34.63 32.93 -1.52
N PRO A 15 -33.86 32.49 -0.50
CA PRO A 15 -32.42 32.61 -0.57
C PRO A 15 -31.94 31.93 -1.86
N PRO A 16 -30.86 32.44 -2.50
CA PRO A 16 -30.31 31.79 -3.68
C PRO A 16 -30.01 30.32 -3.32
N PRO A 17 -30.27 29.37 -4.24
CA PRO A 17 -29.89 27.99 -3.99
C PRO A 17 -28.39 27.95 -3.66
N ALA A 18 -28.02 27.23 -2.61
CA ALA A 18 -26.61 26.94 -2.34
C ALA A 18 -26.01 26.33 -3.62
N PRO A 19 -24.78 26.71 -4.02
CA PRO A 19 -24.17 26.15 -5.22
C PRO A 19 -24.16 24.64 -5.08
N THR A 20 -24.80 23.94 -6.01
CA THR A 20 -24.76 22.49 -6.11
C THR A 20 -23.33 22.09 -6.48
N VAL A 21 -22.49 21.89 -5.47
CA VAL A 21 -21.18 21.27 -5.66
C VAL A 21 -21.47 19.83 -6.05
N GLY A 22 -21.31 19.51 -7.34
CA GLY A 22 -21.54 18.15 -7.83
C GLY A 22 -20.68 17.14 -7.07
N CYS A 23 -21.15 15.90 -6.93
CA CYS A 23 -20.48 14.86 -6.15
C CYS A 23 -19.00 14.68 -6.54
N ALA A 24 -18.65 14.79 -7.82
CA ALA A 24 -17.26 14.73 -8.28
C ALA A 24 -16.39 15.84 -7.68
N ARG A 25 -16.92 17.07 -7.59
CA ARG A 25 -16.19 18.20 -7.00
C ARG A 25 -16.06 18.06 -5.49
N LEU A 26 -17.04 17.47 -4.80
CA LEU A 26 -16.93 17.15 -3.36
C LEU A 26 -15.89 16.06 -3.11
N LEU A 27 -15.85 15.05 -3.99
CA LEU A 27 -14.86 13.98 -3.94
C LEU A 27 -13.44 14.56 -4.04
N GLU A 28 -13.20 15.41 -5.04
CA GLU A 28 -11.87 15.99 -5.28
C GLU A 28 -11.47 17.07 -4.27
N ALA A 29 -12.41 17.94 -3.88
CA ALA A 29 -12.08 19.11 -3.06
C ALA A 29 -12.04 18.83 -1.55
N ALA A 30 -12.74 17.80 -1.08
CA ALA A 30 -12.88 17.53 0.35
C ALA A 30 -12.50 16.10 0.72
N PHE A 31 -13.08 15.10 0.05
CA PHE A 31 -12.87 13.70 0.44
C PHE A 31 -11.45 13.22 0.17
N LEU A 32 -10.97 13.37 -1.07
CA LEU A 32 -9.67 12.84 -1.48
C LEU A 32 -8.48 13.48 -0.71
N PRO A 33 -8.43 14.81 -0.50
CA PRO A 33 -7.42 15.41 0.37
C PRO A 33 -7.44 14.81 1.78
N ARG A 34 -8.63 14.59 2.34
CA ARG A 34 -8.76 14.00 3.68
C ARG A 34 -8.27 12.55 3.74
N VAL A 35 -8.57 11.74 2.72
CA VAL A 35 -8.06 10.35 2.66
C VAL A 35 -6.53 10.35 2.54
N ARG A 36 -5.95 11.24 1.71
CA ARG A 36 -4.49 11.37 1.59
C ARG A 36 -3.82 11.71 2.91
N GLU A 37 -4.36 12.67 3.65
CA GLU A 37 -3.88 13.03 4.99
C GLU A 37 -3.94 11.84 5.96
N LEU A 38 -5.03 11.08 5.94
CA LEU A 38 -5.20 9.92 6.82
C LEU A 38 -4.24 8.78 6.48
N VAL A 39 -3.97 8.53 5.19
CA VAL A 39 -2.94 7.56 4.77
C VAL A 39 -1.55 8.07 5.13
N ALA A 40 -1.25 9.35 4.91
CA ALA A 40 0.04 9.95 5.24
C ALA A 40 0.34 9.94 6.75
N ALA A 41 -0.69 9.98 7.60
CA ALA A 41 -0.57 9.91 9.05
C ALA A 41 -0.54 8.48 9.62
N ALA A 42 -0.72 7.46 8.78
CA ALA A 42 -0.72 6.07 9.24
C ALA A 42 0.69 5.62 9.67
N PRO A 43 0.83 4.74 10.67
CA PRO A 43 2.14 4.21 11.07
C PRO A 43 2.75 3.31 10.00
N VAL A 44 1.90 2.63 9.22
CA VAL A 44 2.28 1.75 8.11
C VAL A 44 1.36 2.07 6.93
N ALA A 45 1.94 2.17 5.73
CA ALA A 45 1.19 2.30 4.49
C ALA A 45 1.86 1.47 3.39
N HIS A 46 1.07 1.04 2.42
CA HIS A 46 1.49 0.18 1.33
C HIS A 46 1.45 0.95 0.01
N ALA A 47 2.41 0.70 -0.85
CA ALA A 47 2.47 1.24 -2.20
C ALA A 47 2.66 0.15 -3.24
N ASP A 48 2.02 0.34 -4.39
CA ASP A 48 2.16 -0.53 -5.57
C ASP A 48 1.82 0.26 -6.84
N GLU A 49 2.35 -0.18 -7.98
CA GLU A 49 1.99 0.36 -9.28
C GLU A 49 1.67 -0.75 -10.28
N THR A 50 0.49 -0.65 -10.90
CA THR A 50 0.09 -1.55 -11.97
C THR A 50 -0.15 -0.80 -13.27
N THR A 51 0.14 -1.44 -14.40
CA THR A 51 -0.14 -0.84 -15.70
C THR A 51 -1.65 -0.73 -15.94
N ALA A 52 -2.12 0.43 -16.37
CA ALA A 52 -3.52 0.67 -16.70
C ALA A 52 -3.64 1.47 -18.01
N ARG A 53 -4.82 1.45 -18.63
CA ARG A 53 -5.14 2.37 -19.74
C ARG A 53 -5.92 3.56 -19.22
N ALA A 54 -5.39 4.76 -19.48
CA ALA A 54 -6.02 6.03 -19.18
C ALA A 54 -5.76 7.00 -20.33
N ASP A 55 -6.76 7.79 -20.71
CA ASP A 55 -6.70 8.74 -21.83
C ASP A 55 -6.15 8.12 -23.13
N GLY A 56 -6.57 6.88 -23.42
CA GLY A 56 -6.17 6.13 -24.61
C GLY A 56 -4.72 5.63 -24.62
N ARG A 57 -3.96 5.77 -23.53
CA ARG A 57 -2.53 5.41 -23.45
C ARG A 57 -2.26 4.45 -22.31
N LEU A 58 -1.17 3.69 -22.43
CA LEU A 58 -0.64 2.89 -21.33
C LEU A 58 0.00 3.84 -20.30
N ARG A 59 -0.40 3.68 -19.04
CA ARG A 59 0.01 4.46 -17.88
C ARG A 59 0.20 3.53 -16.68
N TYR A 60 0.65 4.07 -15.56
CA TYR A 60 0.68 3.38 -14.28
C TYR A 60 -0.42 3.94 -13.37
N LEU A 61 -1.19 3.04 -12.78
CA LEU A 61 -2.07 3.31 -11.65
C LEU A 61 -1.26 3.09 -10.38
N HIS A 62 -1.01 4.18 -9.67
CA HIS A 62 -0.36 4.19 -8.37
C HIS A 62 -1.40 3.93 -7.29
N VAL A 63 -1.03 3.12 -6.32
CA VAL A 63 -1.84 2.83 -5.13
C VAL A 63 -1.06 3.26 -3.89
N ALA A 64 -1.75 3.93 -2.97
CA ALA A 64 -1.31 4.14 -1.61
C ALA A 64 -2.43 3.71 -0.66
N CYS A 65 -2.19 2.75 0.22
CA CYS A 65 -3.25 2.21 1.07
C CYS A 65 -2.84 1.82 2.49
N THR A 66 -3.85 1.79 3.35
CA THR A 66 -3.86 1.08 4.64
C THR A 66 -4.92 -0.01 4.56
N ASP A 67 -5.21 -0.69 5.68
CA ASP A 67 -6.29 -1.69 5.75
C ASP A 67 -7.67 -1.15 5.36
N TYR A 68 -7.89 0.16 5.57
CA TYR A 68 -9.22 0.77 5.44
C TYR A 68 -9.31 1.85 4.35
N LEU A 69 -8.17 2.41 3.94
CA LEU A 69 -8.13 3.57 3.07
C LEU A 69 -7.28 3.26 1.85
N THR A 70 -7.73 3.72 0.69
CA THR A 70 -6.99 3.57 -0.57
C THR A 70 -7.06 4.86 -1.37
N VAL A 71 -5.90 5.37 -1.75
CA VAL A 71 -5.73 6.47 -2.69
C VAL A 71 -5.17 5.89 -3.97
N MET A 72 -5.73 6.32 -5.10
CA MET A 72 -5.25 5.95 -6.41
C MET A 72 -5.06 7.18 -7.28
N HIS A 73 -4.01 7.18 -8.10
CA HIS A 73 -3.81 8.18 -9.14
C HIS A 73 -3.08 7.59 -10.34
N VAL A 74 -3.20 8.25 -11.50
CA VAL A 74 -2.56 7.81 -12.73
C VAL A 74 -1.33 8.67 -13.01
N GLY A 75 -0.25 8.05 -13.48
CA GLY A 75 0.98 8.74 -13.85
C GLY A 75 1.90 7.89 -14.73
N ASP A 76 3.13 8.39 -14.93
CA ASP A 76 4.26 7.51 -15.25
C ASP A 76 4.82 6.91 -13.94
N ARG A 77 6.03 6.38 -13.94
CA ARG A 77 6.68 5.76 -12.77
C ARG A 77 7.79 6.60 -12.15
N SER A 78 7.88 7.87 -12.52
CA SER A 78 8.88 8.78 -11.96
C SER A 78 8.59 9.12 -10.50
N ALA A 79 9.63 9.53 -9.77
CA ALA A 79 9.49 10.09 -8.42
C ALA A 79 8.47 11.25 -8.39
N ALA A 80 8.48 12.11 -9.40
CA ALA A 80 7.53 13.22 -9.51
C ALA A 80 6.08 12.73 -9.65
N ALA A 81 5.83 11.66 -10.41
CA ALA A 81 4.49 11.07 -10.51
C ALA A 81 4.07 10.36 -9.22
N ILE A 82 5.00 9.72 -8.51
CA ILE A 82 4.75 9.15 -7.19
C ILE A 82 4.33 10.26 -6.21
N ASP A 83 5.07 11.37 -6.16
CA ASP A 83 4.79 12.50 -5.27
C ASP A 83 3.48 13.22 -5.62
N ALA A 84 3.12 13.27 -6.91
CA ALA A 84 1.86 13.85 -7.38
C ALA A 84 0.62 13.13 -6.82
N GLY A 85 0.78 11.92 -6.27
CA GLY A 85 -0.26 11.22 -5.51
C GLY A 85 -0.69 11.92 -4.23
N GLY A 86 0.15 12.82 -3.70
CA GLY A 86 -0.15 13.68 -2.55
C GLY A 86 -0.14 12.98 -1.19
N VAL A 87 0.40 11.76 -1.09
CA VAL A 87 0.53 11.00 0.16
C VAL A 87 1.97 11.05 0.67
N TRP A 88 2.90 10.59 -0.16
CA TRP A 88 4.27 10.27 0.23
C TRP A 88 5.14 11.43 0.74
N PRO A 89 5.01 12.68 0.22
CA PRO A 89 5.82 13.79 0.71
C PRO A 89 5.67 14.09 2.21
N ALA A 90 4.53 13.73 2.82
CA ALA A 90 4.25 13.94 4.25
C ALA A 90 4.37 12.65 5.08
N PHE A 91 4.58 11.50 4.44
CA PHE A 91 4.59 10.20 5.12
C PHE A 91 5.95 9.92 5.75
N THR A 92 5.96 9.55 7.04
CA THR A 92 7.19 9.26 7.81
C THR A 92 7.16 7.91 8.52
N GLY A 93 6.12 7.11 8.28
CA GLY A 93 5.96 5.76 8.85
C GLY A 93 6.76 4.70 8.11
N VAL A 94 6.29 3.45 8.18
CA VAL A 94 6.83 2.32 7.42
C VAL A 94 6.11 2.21 6.07
N LEU A 95 6.85 2.48 5.00
CA LEU A 95 6.41 2.31 3.62
C LEU A 95 6.70 0.88 3.17
N VAL A 96 5.64 0.07 3.04
CA VAL A 96 5.72 -1.28 2.48
C VAL A 96 5.56 -1.18 0.96
N ARG A 97 6.64 -1.45 0.23
CA ARG A 97 6.67 -1.32 -1.24
C ARG A 97 7.36 -2.49 -1.92
N ASP A 98 7.02 -2.69 -3.20
CA ASP A 98 7.71 -3.64 -4.07
C ASP A 98 9.18 -3.24 -4.27
N GLY A 99 10.00 -4.05 -4.95
CA GLY A 99 11.41 -3.74 -5.19
C GLY A 99 11.73 -2.45 -5.98
N TYR A 100 10.73 -1.67 -6.40
CA TYR A 100 10.94 -0.60 -7.35
C TYR A 100 11.74 0.58 -6.77
N GLY A 101 12.76 1.01 -7.52
CA GLY A 101 13.63 2.13 -7.18
C GLY A 101 12.94 3.51 -7.22
N GLY A 102 11.74 3.62 -7.79
CA GLY A 102 11.01 4.89 -7.89
C GLY A 102 10.69 5.53 -6.53
N TYR A 103 10.66 4.75 -5.45
CA TYR A 103 10.42 5.20 -4.08
C TYR A 103 11.67 5.61 -3.30
N THR A 104 12.88 5.39 -3.85
CA THR A 104 14.14 5.59 -3.12
C THR A 104 14.40 7.04 -2.68
N HIS A 105 13.74 8.02 -3.31
CA HIS A 105 13.83 9.42 -2.90
C HIS A 105 13.06 9.73 -1.62
N LEU A 106 12.17 8.84 -1.16
CA LEU A 106 11.36 9.02 0.05
C LEU A 106 12.17 8.67 1.31
N THR A 107 13.23 9.43 1.58
CA THR A 107 14.16 9.17 2.70
C THR A 107 13.58 9.49 4.08
N GLY A 108 12.42 10.14 4.14
CA GLY A 108 11.71 10.45 5.38
C GLY A 108 10.93 9.26 5.96
N ALA A 109 10.70 8.22 5.17
CA ALA A 109 10.01 6.99 5.57
C ALA A 109 11.01 5.86 5.83
N LEU A 110 10.65 4.94 6.71
CA LEU A 110 11.30 3.62 6.79
C LEU A 110 10.76 2.74 5.66
N HIS A 111 11.63 2.01 4.97
CA HIS A 111 11.22 1.16 3.86
C HIS A 111 11.19 -0.31 4.28
N ALA A 112 10.06 -0.96 4.01
CA ALA A 112 9.89 -2.39 4.14
C ALA A 112 9.59 -3.01 2.76
N TRP A 113 10.08 -4.23 2.54
CA TRP A 113 9.80 -4.98 1.33
C TRP A 113 8.44 -5.66 1.44
N CYS A 114 7.62 -5.53 0.41
CA CYS A 114 6.33 -6.20 0.36
C CYS A 114 6.51 -7.72 0.32
N GLY A 115 6.06 -8.42 1.37
CA GLY A 115 6.15 -9.89 1.48
C GLY A 115 5.48 -10.62 0.31
N ALA A 116 4.33 -10.15 -0.16
CA ALA A 116 3.64 -10.75 -1.30
C ALA A 116 4.46 -10.68 -2.60
N HIS A 117 5.20 -9.58 -2.80
CA HIS A 117 6.11 -9.45 -3.94
C HIS A 117 7.33 -10.36 -3.78
N LEU A 118 7.93 -10.41 -2.59
CA LEU A 118 9.05 -11.32 -2.31
C LEU A 118 8.67 -12.78 -2.55
N LEU A 119 7.50 -13.23 -2.09
CA LEU A 119 7.03 -14.60 -2.30
C LEU A 119 6.82 -14.92 -3.78
N ARG A 120 6.30 -13.96 -4.57
CA ARG A 120 6.16 -14.12 -6.02
C ARG A 120 7.51 -14.23 -6.72
N ASP A 121 8.48 -13.41 -6.32
CA ASP A 121 9.82 -13.42 -6.90
C ASP A 121 10.56 -14.72 -6.56
N LEU A 122 10.48 -15.18 -5.31
CA LEU A 122 11.04 -16.46 -4.87
C LEU A 122 10.43 -17.63 -5.63
N ARG A 123 9.10 -17.60 -5.85
CA ARG A 123 8.43 -18.61 -6.66
C ARG A 123 8.97 -18.64 -8.09
N SER A 124 9.13 -17.47 -8.71
CA SER A 124 9.69 -17.37 -10.07
C SER A 124 11.13 -17.91 -10.14
N VAL A 125 11.94 -17.69 -9.11
CA VAL A 125 13.29 -18.25 -9.03
C VAL A 125 13.26 -19.77 -8.92
N HIS A 126 12.40 -20.30 -8.04
CA HIS A 126 12.26 -21.74 -7.86
C HIS A 126 11.79 -22.43 -9.15
N ASP A 127 10.76 -21.89 -9.81
CA ASP A 127 10.20 -22.46 -11.04
C ASP A 127 11.20 -22.50 -12.21
N GLY A 128 12.25 -21.66 -12.18
CA GLY A 128 13.29 -21.63 -13.21
C GLY A 128 14.25 -22.82 -13.19
N ASP A 129 14.50 -23.42 -12.01
CA ASP A 129 15.28 -24.66 -11.82
C ASP A 129 14.94 -25.26 -10.45
N PRO A 130 13.80 -25.98 -10.32
CA PRO A 130 13.33 -26.45 -9.02
C PRO A 130 14.37 -27.30 -8.27
N PRO A 131 15.09 -28.24 -8.92
CA PRO A 131 16.16 -28.98 -8.25
C PRO A 131 17.30 -28.08 -7.75
N GLY A 132 17.76 -27.10 -8.53
CA GLY A 132 18.88 -26.20 -8.18
C GLY A 132 18.53 -25.04 -7.24
N GLN A 133 17.27 -24.63 -7.21
CA GLN A 133 16.77 -23.45 -6.50
C GLN A 133 15.87 -23.81 -5.32
N VAL A 134 16.13 -24.94 -4.66
CA VAL A 134 15.42 -25.36 -3.42
C VAL A 134 15.49 -24.33 -2.30
N TRP A 135 16.53 -23.48 -2.27
CA TRP A 135 16.66 -22.41 -1.28
C TRP A 135 15.56 -21.35 -1.42
N ALA A 136 15.03 -21.12 -2.63
CA ALA A 136 14.02 -20.10 -2.86
C ALA A 136 12.67 -20.53 -2.27
N ASP A 137 12.33 -21.81 -2.41
CA ASP A 137 11.15 -22.42 -1.78
C ASP A 137 11.30 -22.50 -0.25
N ALA A 138 12.49 -22.88 0.23
CA ALA A 138 12.79 -22.87 1.67
C ALA A 138 12.66 -21.46 2.27
N LEU A 139 13.20 -20.44 1.61
CA LEU A 139 13.09 -19.05 2.07
C LEU A 139 11.64 -18.54 2.01
N ALA A 140 10.87 -18.91 0.98
CA ALA A 140 9.44 -18.56 0.91
C ALA A 140 8.66 -19.18 2.07
N THR A 141 8.94 -20.43 2.41
CA THR A 141 8.38 -21.13 3.57
C THR A 141 8.75 -20.41 4.87
N THR A 142 10.02 -20.08 5.07
CA THR A 142 10.48 -19.33 6.25
C THR A 142 9.76 -18.00 6.43
N LEU A 143 9.56 -17.25 5.34
CA LEU A 143 8.86 -15.96 5.39
C LEU A 143 7.38 -16.14 5.76
N LEU A 144 6.74 -17.20 5.28
CA LEU A 144 5.35 -17.53 5.64
C LEU A 144 5.25 -17.97 7.09
N ASP A 145 6.16 -18.81 7.58
CA ASP A 145 6.19 -19.25 8.97
C ASP A 145 6.38 -18.07 9.92
N ALA A 146 7.32 -17.17 9.58
CA ALA A 146 7.53 -15.93 10.31
C ALA A 146 6.28 -15.03 10.33
N HIS A 147 5.57 -14.93 9.20
CA HIS A 147 4.32 -14.17 9.11
C HIS A 147 3.21 -14.78 9.97
N HIS A 148 3.06 -16.11 9.96
CA HIS A 148 2.05 -16.78 10.78
C HIS A 148 2.35 -16.64 12.27
N ALA A 149 3.59 -16.87 12.69
CA ALA A 149 4.01 -16.67 14.09
C ALA A 149 3.72 -15.23 14.55
N ALA A 150 4.03 -14.26 13.70
CA ALA A 150 3.71 -12.86 13.90
C ALA A 150 2.20 -12.61 14.10
N THR A 151 1.35 -13.19 13.25
CA THR A 151 -0.10 -12.91 13.31
C THR A 151 -0.83 -13.68 14.41
N ASP A 152 -0.33 -14.85 14.79
CA ASP A 152 -0.98 -15.75 15.76
C ASP A 152 -0.78 -15.29 17.21
N ASP A 153 0.36 -14.66 17.52
CA ASP A 153 0.67 -14.21 18.88
C ASP A 153 -0.10 -12.94 19.32
N GLY A 154 -0.75 -12.23 18.39
CA GLY A 154 -1.56 -11.03 18.67
C GLY A 154 -0.80 -9.85 19.29
N ASP A 155 0.50 -9.99 19.51
CA ASP A 155 1.39 -8.99 20.11
C ASP A 155 1.89 -8.03 19.00
N PRO A 156 2.09 -6.72 19.27
CA PRO A 156 2.76 -5.85 18.32
C PRO A 156 4.20 -6.33 18.10
N PRO A 157 4.79 -6.12 16.90
CA PRO A 157 6.12 -6.63 16.59
C PRO A 157 7.17 -6.05 17.55
N GLY A 158 7.68 -6.91 18.44
CA GLY A 158 8.74 -6.62 19.41
C GLY A 158 10.03 -7.38 19.10
N GLN A 159 11.11 -7.15 19.86
CA GLN A 159 12.43 -7.78 19.67
C GLN A 159 12.41 -9.32 19.60
N VAL A 160 11.44 -9.96 20.27
CA VAL A 160 11.24 -11.42 20.26
C VAL A 160 11.05 -11.97 18.84
N TRP A 161 10.52 -11.15 17.93
CA TRP A 161 10.21 -11.54 16.57
C TRP A 161 11.47 -11.59 15.70
N ALA A 162 12.43 -10.71 15.95
CA ALA A 162 13.71 -10.70 15.24
C ALA A 162 14.53 -11.96 15.55
N ASP A 163 14.48 -12.43 16.79
CA ASP A 163 15.20 -13.63 17.23
C ASP A 163 14.53 -14.92 16.71
N ALA A 164 13.20 -14.97 16.70
CA ALA A 164 12.45 -16.07 16.09
C ALA A 164 12.69 -16.13 14.58
N LEU A 165 12.57 -15.01 13.86
CA LEU A 165 12.90 -14.93 12.43
C LEU A 165 14.34 -15.33 12.14
N ALA A 166 15.29 -14.86 12.94
CA ALA A 166 16.70 -15.20 12.78
C ALA A 166 16.93 -16.71 12.98
N THR A 167 16.27 -17.32 13.95
CA THR A 167 16.35 -18.77 14.19
C THR A 167 15.75 -19.55 13.03
N THR A 168 14.54 -19.20 12.57
CA THR A 168 13.90 -19.86 11.42
C THR A 168 14.71 -19.67 10.13
N LEU A 169 15.30 -18.48 9.91
CA LEU A 169 16.19 -18.22 8.77
C LEU A 169 17.48 -19.04 8.84
N LEU A 170 18.08 -19.19 10.02
CA LEU A 170 19.25 -20.04 10.21
C LEU A 170 18.92 -21.52 9.96
N ASP A 171 17.82 -22.01 10.53
CA ASP A 171 17.39 -23.41 10.38
C ASP A 171 17.08 -23.74 8.91
N ALA A 172 16.38 -22.84 8.21
CA ALA A 172 16.10 -22.99 6.78
C ALA A 172 17.37 -22.91 5.93
N HIS A 173 18.32 -22.04 6.28
CA HIS A 173 19.63 -22.00 5.62
C HIS A 173 20.42 -23.30 5.82
N HIS A 174 20.42 -23.85 7.04
CA HIS A 174 21.07 -25.12 7.35
C HIS A 174 20.40 -26.30 6.61
N ALA A 175 19.07 -26.32 6.52
CA ALA A 175 18.34 -27.33 5.75
C ALA A 175 18.65 -27.24 4.24
N ALA A 176 18.64 -26.03 3.67
CA ALA A 176 18.93 -25.82 2.25
C ALA A 176 20.39 -26.14 1.88
N THR A 177 21.35 -25.84 2.77
CA THR A 177 22.77 -26.20 2.57
C THR A 177 22.99 -27.71 2.68
N ALA A 178 22.35 -28.40 3.63
CA ALA A 178 22.38 -29.84 3.74
C ALA A 178 21.76 -30.55 2.52
N ALA A 179 20.68 -30.01 1.96
CA ALA A 179 20.04 -30.51 0.74
C ALA A 179 20.94 -30.33 -0.51
N ARG A 180 21.74 -29.25 -0.58
CA ARG A 180 22.74 -29.07 -1.65
C ARG A 180 23.94 -30.01 -1.52
N ALA A 181 24.40 -30.26 -0.30
CA ALA A 181 25.52 -31.16 -0.04
C ALA A 181 25.22 -32.64 -0.31
N SER A 182 23.94 -33.02 -0.32
CA SER A 182 23.48 -34.40 -0.54
C SER A 182 23.13 -34.72 -2.00
N ARG A 183 23.26 -33.76 -2.94
CA ARG A 183 23.10 -34.04 -4.37
C ARG A 183 24.32 -34.80 -4.91
N PRO A 184 24.15 -35.96 -5.56
CA PRO A 184 25.24 -36.59 -6.30
C PRO A 184 25.72 -35.64 -7.39
N GLY A 185 27.04 -35.55 -7.58
CA GLY A 185 27.63 -34.82 -8.72
C GLY A 185 27.22 -35.44 -10.07
N PRO A 186 27.41 -34.73 -11.18
CA PRO A 186 27.14 -35.25 -12.51
C PRO A 186 27.94 -36.53 -12.83
#